data_AF-A0A0L1JQE7-F1
#
_entry.id   AF-A0A0L1JQE7-F1
#
_cell.length_a   1.000
_cell.length_b   1.000
_cell.length_c   1.000
_cell.angle_alpha   90.00
_cell.angle_beta   90.00
_cell.angle_gamma   90.00
#
_symmetry.space_group_name_H-M   'P 1'
#
loop_
_entity.id
_entity.type
_entity.pdbx_description
1 polymer ?
#
loop_
_entity_poly.entity_id
_entity_poly.type
_entity_poly.pdbx_seq_one_letter_code
_entity_poly.pdbx_strand_id
1 'polypeptide(L)'
;MAALAALAATAAAGEDAVAGLPSFEVCLAREVAIYERTLRHWMAGPRAEEFMIGDVSGIEYCGTVGIVACDRSDAPLPCQRDLAARQDTVSAAVRASLPPASEVAGRAGEWSDALYPQLLALAEGASAGPDCAGQTEVMETWCAAREANARLRDAALAWQLARYLGAAQDAVTAGWAGVPPPLRPRARPEETL
;
A
#
# COMPACT_ATOMS: atom_id res chain seq x y z
N MET A 1 -6.94 24.61 -35.15
CA MET A 1 -8.19 24.25 -34.46
C MET A 1 -7.86 23.21 -33.41
N ALA A 2 -7.82 23.63 -32.15
CA ALA A 2 -7.59 22.77 -31.00
C ALA A 2 -8.92 22.11 -30.58
N ALA A 3 -8.89 20.82 -30.28
CA ALA A 3 -9.94 20.15 -29.52
C ALA A 3 -9.27 19.39 -28.38
N LEU A 4 -9.19 20.04 -27.22
CA LEU A 4 -8.99 19.38 -25.93
C LEU A 4 -10.24 18.54 -25.65
N ALA A 5 -10.11 17.23 -25.66
CA ALA A 5 -11.08 16.35 -25.02
C ALA A 5 -10.60 16.10 -23.58
N ALA A 6 -11.31 16.71 -22.64
CA ALA A 6 -11.10 16.55 -21.21
C ALA A 6 -11.24 15.08 -20.82
N LEU A 7 -10.18 14.46 -20.30
CA LEU A 7 -10.33 13.28 -19.46
C LEU A 7 -10.95 13.74 -18.15
N ALA A 8 -12.26 13.51 -18.03
CA ALA A 8 -12.94 13.60 -16.76
C ALA A 8 -12.34 12.57 -15.81
N ALA A 9 -11.54 13.05 -14.85
CA ALA A 9 -11.17 12.29 -13.67
C ALA A 9 -12.48 11.97 -12.92
N THR A 10 -12.96 10.74 -13.06
CA THR A 10 -13.96 10.20 -12.15
C THR A 10 -13.32 10.08 -10.78
N ALA A 11 -13.59 11.06 -9.93
CA ALA A 11 -13.46 10.91 -8.50
C ALA A 11 -14.41 9.78 -8.07
N ALA A 12 -13.86 8.58 -7.86
CA ALA A 12 -14.56 7.54 -7.12
C ALA A 12 -14.64 8.01 -5.66
N ALA A 13 -15.71 8.75 -5.36
CA ALA A 13 -16.15 8.97 -3.99
C ALA A 13 -16.47 7.59 -3.40
N GLY A 14 -15.74 7.22 -2.35
CA GLY A 14 -15.85 5.93 -1.71
C GLY A 14 -17.21 5.77 -1.03
N GLU A 15 -17.90 4.69 -1.35
CA GLU A 15 -18.99 4.13 -0.55
C GLU A 15 -18.88 2.61 -0.63
N ASP A 16 -18.15 2.04 0.33
CA ASP A 16 -18.33 0.68 0.84
C ASP A 16 -17.84 0.65 2.30
N ALA A 17 -18.33 1.62 3.09
CA ALA A 17 -18.10 1.63 4.53
C ALA A 17 -19.03 0.60 5.19
N VAL A 18 -18.77 -0.69 4.98
CA VAL A 18 -19.44 -1.75 5.73
C VAL A 18 -19.10 -1.54 7.21
N ALA A 19 -20.12 -1.19 8.01
CA ALA A 19 -20.03 -1.01 9.46
C ALA A 19 -18.92 -0.05 9.96
N GLY A 20 -18.79 1.13 9.35
CA GLY A 20 -17.92 2.20 9.86
C GLY A 20 -16.41 1.93 9.72
N LEU A 21 -16.02 0.88 8.99
CA LEU A 21 -14.64 0.63 8.59
C LEU A 21 -14.31 1.43 7.32
N PRO A 22 -13.08 1.96 7.17
CA PRO A 22 -12.67 2.56 5.91
C PRO A 22 -12.54 1.51 4.82
N SER A 23 -12.71 1.92 3.55
CA SER A 23 -12.34 1.05 2.43
C SER A 23 -10.84 0.77 2.43
N PHE A 24 -10.45 -0.28 1.73
CA PHE A 24 -9.04 -0.65 1.55
C PHE A 24 -8.21 0.52 0.99
N GLU A 25 -8.71 1.21 -0.03
CA GLU A 25 -8.02 2.30 -0.70
C GLU A 25 -7.85 3.53 0.21
N VAL A 26 -8.88 3.86 0.99
CA VAL A 26 -8.82 4.97 1.95
C VAL A 26 -7.84 4.66 3.09
N CYS A 27 -7.86 3.42 3.59
CA CYS A 27 -6.89 2.98 4.58
C CYS A 27 -5.46 3.04 4.02
N LEU A 28 -5.23 2.47 2.83
CA LEU A 28 -3.93 2.43 2.20
C LEU A 28 -3.38 3.85 1.95
N ALA A 29 -4.18 4.74 1.38
CA ALA A 29 -3.79 6.13 1.14
C ALA A 29 -3.37 6.84 2.43
N ARG A 30 -4.05 6.55 3.56
CA ARG A 30 -3.70 7.10 4.86
C ARG A 30 -2.36 6.57 5.37
N GLU A 31 -2.13 5.27 5.32
CA GLU A 31 -0.87 4.65 5.78
C GLU A 31 0.33 5.13 4.95
N VAL A 32 0.17 5.19 3.63
CA VAL A 32 1.18 5.74 2.72
C VAL A 32 1.48 7.21 3.04
N ALA A 33 0.44 8.00 3.34
CA ALA A 33 0.62 9.41 3.71
C ALA A 33 1.27 9.60 5.08
N ILE A 34 1.10 8.66 6.01
CA ILE A 34 1.83 8.64 7.28
C ILE A 34 3.31 8.39 6.98
N TYR A 35 3.65 7.34 6.24
CA TYR A 35 5.02 7.03 5.85
C TYR A 35 5.70 8.23 5.16
N GLU A 36 5.08 8.80 4.13
CA GLU A 36 5.63 9.94 3.38
C GLU A 36 5.86 11.18 4.24
N ARG A 37 4.96 11.43 5.20
CA ARG A 37 5.12 12.55 6.15
C ARG A 37 6.26 12.29 7.11
N THR A 38 6.37 11.08 7.66
CA THR A 38 7.45 10.69 8.56
C THR A 38 8.79 10.77 7.85
N LEU A 39 8.89 10.26 6.62
CA LEU A 39 10.10 10.36 5.80
C LEU A 39 10.51 11.81 5.56
N ARG A 40 9.58 12.68 5.14
CA ARG A 40 9.85 14.11 4.94
C ARG A 40 10.33 14.80 6.22
N HIS A 41 9.68 14.51 7.35
CA HIS A 41 10.06 15.09 8.63
C HIS A 41 11.47 14.65 9.03
N TRP A 42 11.76 13.35 8.92
CA TRP A 42 13.08 12.80 9.21
C TRP A 42 14.17 13.37 8.29
N MET A 43 13.89 13.52 6.99
CA MET A 43 14.83 14.12 6.03
C MET A 43 15.14 15.60 6.32
N ALA A 44 14.18 16.34 6.91
CA ALA A 44 14.32 17.76 7.22
C ALA A 44 14.91 18.04 8.60
N GLY A 45 14.84 17.08 9.52
CA GLY A 45 15.31 17.23 10.90
C GLY A 45 16.77 16.81 11.12
N PRO A 46 17.32 17.09 12.32
CA PRO A 46 18.56 16.45 12.76
C PRO A 46 18.35 14.93 12.83
N ARG A 47 19.18 14.14 12.13
CA ARG A 47 19.09 12.67 12.03
C ARG A 47 19.51 11.95 13.33
N ALA A 48 19.09 12.48 14.48
CA ALA A 48 19.37 11.91 15.79
C ALA A 48 18.40 10.76 16.13
N GLU A 49 17.24 10.70 15.48
CA GLU A 49 16.27 9.62 15.62
C GLU A 49 16.43 8.60 14.49
N GLU A 50 16.33 7.31 14.82
CA GLU A 50 16.31 6.22 13.84
C GLU A 50 15.02 6.27 13.03
N PHE A 51 15.11 6.16 11.70
CA PHE A 51 13.95 6.02 10.83
C PHE A 51 13.71 4.54 10.56
N MET A 52 12.54 4.05 10.94
CA MET A 52 12.13 2.68 10.67
C MET A 52 11.81 2.51 9.20
N ILE A 53 12.80 2.03 8.44
CA ILE A 53 12.65 1.70 7.02
C ILE A 53 11.98 0.33 6.93
N GLY A 54 10.90 0.24 6.16
CA GLY A 54 10.21 -1.02 5.92
C GLY A 54 9.10 -1.36 6.90
N ASP A 55 8.59 -0.41 7.69
CA ASP A 55 7.34 -0.63 8.41
C ASP A 55 6.16 -0.61 7.43
N VAL A 56 5.76 -1.81 7.04
CA VAL A 56 4.63 -2.10 6.14
C VAL A 56 3.45 -2.70 6.90
N SER A 57 3.47 -2.68 8.23
CA SER A 57 2.40 -3.22 9.08
C SER A 57 1.05 -2.52 8.84
N GLY A 58 1.07 -1.22 8.55
CA GLY A 58 -0.13 -0.45 8.17
C GLY A 58 -0.77 -0.96 6.87
N ILE A 59 0.05 -1.34 5.88
CA ILE A 59 -0.46 -1.89 4.60
C ILE A 59 -1.09 -3.27 4.84
N GLU A 60 -0.43 -4.12 5.62
CA GLU A 60 -0.98 -5.42 6.02
C GLU A 60 -2.32 -5.25 6.76
N TYR A 61 -2.37 -4.29 7.69
CA TYR A 61 -3.58 -3.93 8.42
C TYR A 61 -4.71 -3.52 7.48
N CYS A 62 -4.46 -2.69 6.47
CA CYS A 62 -5.49 -2.25 5.53
C CYS A 62 -6.12 -3.40 4.73
N GLY A 63 -5.32 -4.37 4.28
CA GLY A 63 -5.89 -5.57 3.65
C GLY A 63 -6.71 -6.42 4.63
N THR A 64 -6.28 -6.51 5.89
CA THR A 64 -7.03 -7.22 6.94
C THR A 64 -8.35 -6.54 7.26
N VAL A 65 -8.38 -5.21 7.33
CA VAL A 65 -9.62 -4.43 7.49
C VAL A 65 -10.56 -4.67 6.31
N GLY A 66 -10.03 -4.73 5.09
CA GLY A 66 -10.82 -5.07 3.90
C GLY A 66 -11.47 -6.44 4.00
N ILE A 67 -10.74 -7.47 4.45
CA ILE A 67 -11.29 -8.82 4.65
C ILE A 67 -12.40 -8.80 5.69
N VAL A 68 -12.18 -8.16 6.84
CA VAL A 68 -13.19 -8.03 7.91
C VAL A 68 -14.44 -7.28 7.41
N ALA A 69 -14.26 -6.26 6.57
CA ALA A 69 -15.38 -5.56 5.94
C ALA A 69 -16.18 -6.49 5.01
N CYS A 70 -15.50 -7.31 4.20
CA CYS A 70 -16.14 -8.30 3.35
C CYS A 70 -16.88 -9.39 4.15
N ASP A 71 -16.30 -9.88 5.25
CA ASP A 71 -16.94 -10.87 6.13
C ASP A 71 -18.27 -10.36 6.73
N ARG A 72 -18.43 -9.04 6.84
CA ARG A 72 -19.63 -8.37 7.35
C ARG A 72 -20.62 -7.93 6.26
N SER A 73 -20.27 -8.15 4.99
CA SER A 73 -21.12 -7.77 3.86
C SER A 73 -22.21 -8.83 3.58
N ASP A 74 -23.20 -8.46 2.78
CA ASP A 74 -24.24 -9.40 2.32
C ASP A 74 -23.70 -10.44 1.32
N ALA A 75 -22.49 -10.24 0.79
CA ALA A 75 -21.85 -11.14 -0.19
C ALA A 75 -20.34 -11.31 0.10
N PRO A 76 -19.95 -12.06 1.15
CA PRO A 76 -18.56 -12.16 1.58
C PRO A 76 -17.59 -12.71 0.52
N LEU A 77 -17.97 -13.78 -0.19
CA LEU A 77 -17.07 -14.41 -1.16
C LEU A 77 -16.84 -13.53 -2.40
N PRO A 78 -17.87 -12.97 -3.06
CA PRO A 78 -17.65 -11.97 -4.11
C PRO A 78 -16.83 -10.77 -3.63
N CYS A 79 -17.13 -10.22 -2.45
CA CYS A 79 -16.38 -9.08 -1.90
C CYS A 79 -14.89 -9.39 -1.71
N GLN A 80 -14.54 -10.55 -1.13
CA GLN A 80 -13.14 -10.92 -0.91
C GLN A 80 -12.39 -11.16 -2.24
N ARG A 81 -13.05 -11.70 -3.28
CA ARG A 81 -12.45 -11.83 -4.62
C ARG A 81 -12.16 -10.47 -5.23
N ASP A 82 -13.10 -9.53 -5.13
CA ASP A 82 -12.93 -8.16 -5.61
C ASP A 82 -11.85 -7.41 -4.81
N LEU A 83 -11.75 -7.66 -3.51
CA LEU A 83 -10.66 -7.14 -2.67
C LEU A 83 -9.30 -7.66 -3.13
N ALA A 84 -9.17 -8.97 -3.35
CA ALA A 84 -7.93 -9.58 -3.82
C ALA A 84 -7.50 -8.97 -5.17
N ALA A 85 -8.43 -8.83 -6.12
CA ALA A 85 -8.16 -8.22 -7.41
C ALA A 85 -7.69 -6.76 -7.31
N ARG A 86 -8.28 -5.98 -6.39
CA ARG A 86 -7.85 -4.60 -6.12
C ARG A 86 -6.47 -4.53 -5.49
N GLN A 87 -6.17 -5.41 -4.53
CA GLN A 87 -4.83 -5.51 -3.92
C GLN A 87 -3.77 -5.88 -4.95
N ASP A 88 -4.05 -6.83 -5.85
CA ASP A 88 -3.15 -7.22 -6.93
C ASP A 88 -2.97 -6.09 -7.96
N THR A 89 -4.02 -5.33 -8.25
CA THR A 89 -3.95 -4.14 -9.12
C THR A 89 -3.01 -3.09 -8.53
N VAL A 90 -3.14 -2.79 -7.23
CA VAL A 90 -2.23 -1.86 -6.55
C VAL A 90 -0.81 -2.42 -6.50
N SER A 91 -0.63 -3.72 -6.18
CA SER A 91 0.69 -4.36 -6.18
C SER A 91 1.38 -4.24 -7.55
N ALA A 92 0.65 -4.48 -8.63
CA ALA A 92 1.16 -4.28 -9.98
C ALA A 92 1.57 -2.82 -10.26
N ALA A 93 0.77 -1.85 -9.82
CA ALA A 93 1.09 -0.43 -9.97
C ALA A 93 2.31 -0.01 -9.15
N VAL A 94 2.46 -0.53 -7.92
CA VAL A 94 3.66 -0.31 -7.09
C VAL A 94 4.89 -0.85 -7.82
N ARG A 95 4.85 -2.09 -8.30
CA ARG A 95 5.96 -2.72 -9.04
C ARG A 95 6.34 -1.95 -10.29
N ALA A 96 5.35 -1.49 -11.05
CA ALA A 96 5.59 -0.66 -12.24
C ALA A 96 6.26 0.69 -11.92
N SER A 97 6.16 1.17 -10.68
CA SER A 97 6.81 2.39 -10.21
C SER A 97 8.22 2.19 -9.64
N LEU A 98 8.67 0.94 -9.49
CA LEU A 98 9.98 0.64 -8.91
C LEU A 98 11.10 0.86 -9.94
N PRO A 99 12.18 1.57 -9.58
CA PRO A 99 13.36 1.67 -10.44
C PRO A 99 14.07 0.31 -10.54
N PRO A 100 14.69 -0.03 -11.68
CA PRO A 100 15.52 -1.23 -11.78
C PRO A 100 16.71 -1.12 -10.82
N ALA A 101 17.22 -2.27 -10.34
CA ALA A 101 18.33 -2.31 -9.38
C ALA A 101 19.57 -1.52 -9.83
N SER A 102 19.84 -1.48 -11.14
CA SER A 102 20.95 -0.70 -11.71
C SER A 102 20.85 0.82 -11.50
N GLU A 103 19.63 1.36 -11.34
CA GLU A 103 19.42 2.81 -11.08
C GLU A 103 19.52 3.17 -9.59
N VAL A 104 19.47 2.16 -8.72
CA VAL A 104 19.56 2.31 -7.26
C VAL A 104 20.97 2.05 -6.76
N ALA A 105 21.75 1.21 -7.44
CA ALA A 105 23.11 0.83 -7.07
C ALA A 105 24.04 2.03 -6.78
N GLY A 106 24.89 1.88 -5.77
CA GLY A 106 25.88 2.86 -5.31
C GLY A 106 25.35 3.99 -4.44
N ARG A 107 24.03 4.04 -4.17
CA ARG A 107 23.42 5.14 -3.40
C ARG A 107 23.67 5.04 -1.89
N ALA A 108 23.71 3.83 -1.33
CA ALA A 108 23.77 3.61 0.11
C ALA A 108 24.44 2.28 0.52
N GLY A 109 25.48 1.86 -0.19
CA GLY A 109 26.22 0.63 0.12
C GLY A 109 25.31 -0.59 0.13
N GLU A 110 25.38 -1.44 1.17
CA GLU A 110 24.61 -2.68 1.25
C GLU A 110 23.09 -2.48 1.11
N TRP A 111 22.55 -1.33 1.49
CA TRP A 111 21.13 -1.02 1.37
C TRP A 111 20.70 -0.91 -0.11
N SER A 112 21.50 -0.23 -0.94
CA SER A 112 21.24 -0.12 -2.36
C SER A 112 21.71 -1.32 -3.16
N ASP A 113 22.81 -1.95 -2.74
CA ASP A 113 23.58 -2.87 -3.59
C ASP A 113 23.26 -4.34 -3.28
N ALA A 114 22.80 -4.64 -2.06
CA ALA A 114 22.45 -5.99 -1.64
C ALA A 114 20.97 -6.13 -1.25
N LEU A 115 20.44 -5.22 -0.43
CA LEU A 115 19.06 -5.32 0.08
C LEU A 115 18.02 -4.96 -0.98
N TYR A 116 18.18 -3.83 -1.69
CA TYR A 116 17.19 -3.42 -2.70
C TYR A 116 16.96 -4.47 -3.80
N PRO A 117 17.99 -5.10 -4.40
CA PRO A 117 17.78 -6.18 -5.37
C PRO A 117 16.99 -7.37 -4.81
N GLN A 118 17.18 -7.73 -3.55
CA GLN A 118 16.44 -8.82 -2.90
C GLN A 118 14.97 -8.45 -2.69
N LEU A 119 14.69 -7.22 -2.25
CA LEU A 119 13.32 -6.73 -2.09
C LEU A 119 12.61 -6.56 -3.45
N LEU A 120 13.33 -6.09 -4.47
CA LEU A 120 12.81 -6.02 -5.83
C LEU A 120 12.46 -7.43 -6.35
N ALA A 121 13.35 -8.41 -6.17
CA ALA A 121 13.08 -9.79 -6.53
C ALA A 121 11.92 -10.40 -5.74
N LEU A 122 11.74 -10.04 -4.46
CA LEU A 122 10.60 -10.46 -3.66
C LEU A 122 9.29 -9.84 -4.19
N ALA A 123 9.30 -8.56 -4.54
CA ALA A 123 8.15 -7.87 -5.12
C ALA A 123 7.75 -8.46 -6.48
N GLU A 124 8.73 -8.77 -7.33
CA GLU A 124 8.55 -9.42 -8.64
C GLU A 124 8.23 -10.91 -8.53
N GLY A 125 8.58 -11.53 -7.41
CA GLY A 125 8.41 -12.93 -7.14
C GLY A 125 6.96 -13.38 -7.28
N ALA A 126 6.76 -14.52 -7.92
CA ALA A 126 5.49 -15.23 -7.90
C ALA A 126 5.37 -16.03 -6.60
N SER A 127 4.12 -16.29 -6.19
CA SER A 127 3.81 -17.20 -5.08
C SER A 127 4.58 -18.52 -5.20
N ALA A 128 5.02 -19.10 -4.08
CA ALA A 128 5.78 -20.36 -4.05
C ALA A 128 4.94 -21.60 -4.44
N GLY A 129 3.66 -21.40 -4.73
CA GLY A 129 2.70 -22.39 -5.18
C GLY A 129 1.28 -21.83 -5.03
N PRO A 130 0.25 -22.64 -5.29
CA PRO A 130 -1.11 -22.28 -4.94
C PRO A 130 -1.28 -22.52 -3.43
N ASP A 131 -0.84 -21.60 -2.57
CA ASP A 131 -0.81 -21.83 -1.11
C ASP A 131 -2.24 -22.04 -0.54
N CYS A 132 -3.26 -21.62 -1.29
CA CYS A 132 -4.67 -21.79 -0.96
C CYS A 132 -5.35 -23.06 -1.54
N ALA A 133 -4.67 -23.84 -2.39
CA ALA A 133 -5.30 -24.98 -3.06
C ALA A 133 -5.71 -26.12 -2.12
N GLY A 134 -6.81 -26.80 -2.45
CA GLY A 134 -7.32 -27.94 -1.70
C GLY A 134 -8.15 -27.58 -0.46
N GLN A 135 -8.44 -26.29 -0.27
CA GLN A 135 -9.27 -25.79 0.81
C GLN A 135 -10.75 -25.73 0.42
N THR A 136 -11.63 -25.44 1.39
CA THR A 136 -13.03 -25.10 1.09
C THR A 136 -13.10 -23.77 0.34
N GLU A 137 -14.15 -23.54 -0.46
CA GLU A 137 -14.31 -22.28 -1.21
C GLU A 137 -14.16 -21.03 -0.33
N VAL A 138 -14.70 -21.08 0.90
CA VAL A 138 -14.60 -19.99 1.88
C VAL A 138 -13.15 -19.74 2.28
N MET A 139 -12.41 -20.80 2.62
CA MET A 139 -11.03 -20.68 3.07
C MET A 139 -10.08 -20.34 1.92
N GLU A 140 -10.32 -20.88 0.72
CA GLU A 140 -9.57 -20.55 -0.49
C GLU A 140 -9.73 -19.07 -0.84
N THR A 141 -10.95 -18.54 -0.79
CA THR A 141 -11.22 -17.12 -1.09
C THR A 141 -10.58 -16.19 -0.05
N TRP A 142 -10.69 -16.54 1.24
CA TRP A 142 -10.06 -15.78 2.32
C TRP A 142 -8.53 -15.79 2.22
N CYS A 143 -7.95 -16.96 1.91
CA CYS A 143 -6.52 -17.13 1.70
C CYS A 143 -6.02 -16.32 0.50
N ALA A 144 -6.73 -16.33 -0.63
CA ALA A 144 -6.36 -15.57 -1.82
C ALA A 144 -6.30 -14.05 -1.55
N ALA A 145 -7.23 -13.50 -0.76
CA ALA A 145 -7.18 -12.09 -0.34
C ALA A 145 -5.97 -11.80 0.58
N ARG A 146 -5.60 -12.75 1.46
CA ARG A 146 -4.40 -12.62 2.30
C ARG A 146 -3.11 -12.66 1.47
N GLU A 147 -3.03 -13.56 0.49
CA GLU A 147 -1.87 -13.62 -0.42
C GLU A 147 -1.75 -12.35 -1.28
N ALA A 148 -2.86 -11.83 -1.82
CA ALA A 148 -2.86 -10.58 -2.58
C ALA A 148 -2.34 -9.41 -1.73
N ASN A 149 -2.74 -9.36 -0.45
CA ASN A 149 -2.20 -8.40 0.50
C ASN A 149 -0.69 -8.59 0.77
N ALA A 150 -0.22 -9.83 0.87
CA ALA A 150 1.20 -10.12 1.07
C ALA A 150 2.03 -9.65 -0.13
N ARG A 151 1.57 -9.91 -1.36
CA ARG A 151 2.22 -9.40 -2.59
C ARG A 151 2.27 -7.87 -2.63
N LEU A 152 1.21 -7.20 -2.18
CA LEU A 152 1.23 -5.74 -2.04
C LEU A 152 2.23 -5.28 -0.97
N ARG A 153 2.27 -5.95 0.19
CA ARG A 153 3.20 -5.64 1.28
C ARG A 153 4.65 -5.73 0.81
N ASP A 154 5.00 -6.78 0.09
CA ASP A 154 6.34 -7.02 -0.42
C ASP A 154 6.74 -5.96 -1.48
N ALA A 155 5.82 -5.63 -2.40
CA ALA A 155 6.02 -4.55 -3.36
C ALA A 155 6.19 -3.19 -2.67
N ALA A 156 5.39 -2.91 -1.64
CA ALA A 156 5.48 -1.67 -0.88
C ALA A 156 6.77 -1.58 -0.06
N LEU A 157 7.29 -2.70 0.45
CA LEU A 157 8.57 -2.75 1.15
C LEU A 157 9.73 -2.34 0.22
N ALA A 158 9.77 -2.89 -1.00
CA ALA A 158 10.71 -2.46 -2.03
C ALA A 158 10.56 -0.96 -2.36
N TRP A 159 9.32 -0.48 -2.49
CA TRP A 159 9.05 0.93 -2.76
C TRP A 159 9.51 1.84 -1.62
N GLN A 160 9.24 1.50 -0.35
CA GLN A 160 9.70 2.28 0.80
C GLN A 160 11.22 2.40 0.83
N LEU A 161 11.95 1.34 0.51
CA LEU A 161 13.42 1.42 0.42
C LEU A 161 13.86 2.32 -0.73
N ALA A 162 13.32 2.13 -1.95
CA ALA A 162 13.64 3.00 -3.09
C ALA A 162 13.29 4.47 -2.82
N ARG A 163 12.18 4.71 -2.13
CA ARG A 163 11.70 6.04 -1.76
C ARG A 163 12.61 6.71 -0.73
N TYR A 164 13.06 5.95 0.27
CA TYR A 164 14.07 6.39 1.25
C TYR A 164 15.40 6.75 0.57
N LEU A 165 15.83 5.95 -0.41
CA LEU A 165 17.06 6.18 -1.19
C LEU A 165 16.94 7.31 -2.24
N GLY A 166 15.78 7.96 -2.33
CA GLY A 166 15.51 9.02 -3.31
C GLY A 166 15.56 8.53 -4.77
N ALA A 167 15.22 7.24 -5.00
CA ALA A 167 15.19 6.63 -6.32
C ALA A 167 13.77 6.43 -6.86
N ALA A 168 12.76 6.30 -5.98
CA ALA A 168 11.36 6.23 -6.37
C ALA A 168 10.61 7.55 -6.13
N GLN A 169 9.59 7.79 -6.95
CA GLN A 169 8.63 8.87 -6.76
C GLN A 169 7.74 8.59 -5.53
N ASP A 170 7.12 9.64 -4.97
CA ASP A 170 6.08 9.44 -3.97
C ASP A 170 4.88 8.70 -4.58
N ALA A 171 4.14 8.00 -3.73
CA ALA A 171 3.08 7.08 -4.14
C ALA A 171 1.92 7.73 -4.90
N VAL A 172 1.62 9.00 -4.62
CA VAL A 172 0.54 9.74 -5.26
C VAL A 172 0.98 10.15 -6.67
N THR A 173 2.20 10.69 -6.80
CA THR A 173 2.77 11.02 -8.12
C THR A 173 2.99 9.77 -8.98
N ALA A 174 3.38 8.64 -8.36
CA ALA A 174 3.49 7.34 -9.02
C ALA A 174 2.13 6.73 -9.41
N GLY A 175 1.01 7.29 -8.92
CA GLY A 175 -0.35 6.94 -9.35
C GLY A 175 -0.94 5.68 -8.72
N TRP A 176 -0.28 5.07 -7.73
CA TRP A 176 -0.78 3.84 -7.09
C TRP A 176 -1.46 4.08 -5.73
N ALA A 177 -1.30 5.27 -5.14
CA ALA A 177 -2.04 5.68 -3.95
C ALA A 177 -2.90 6.93 -4.23
N GLY A 178 -4.09 6.96 -3.63
CA GLY A 178 -4.95 8.15 -3.65
C GLY A 178 -4.41 9.29 -2.78
N VAL A 179 -4.91 10.50 -3.00
CA VAL A 179 -4.65 11.62 -2.08
C VAL A 179 -5.30 11.29 -0.73
N PRO A 180 -4.53 11.28 0.37
CA PRO A 180 -5.08 10.95 1.68
C PRO A 180 -6.15 11.98 2.08
N PRO A 181 -7.21 11.56 2.79
CA PRO A 181 -8.13 12.51 3.39
C PRO A 181 -7.36 13.43 4.38
N PRO A 182 -7.78 14.69 4.55
CA PRO A 182 -7.11 15.60 5.47
C PRO A 182 -7.12 15.02 6.89
N LEU A 183 -5.97 15.07 7.57
CA LEU A 183 -5.90 14.68 8.98
C LEU A 183 -6.76 15.65 9.79
N ARG A 184 -7.86 15.17 10.35
CA ARG A 184 -8.60 15.93 11.35
C ARG A 184 -7.83 15.87 12.67
N PRO A 185 -7.52 17.01 13.30
CA PRO A 185 -6.99 17.02 14.66
C PRO A 185 -7.90 16.21 15.58
N ARG A 186 -7.32 15.38 16.45
CA ARG A 186 -8.09 14.79 17.55
C ARG A 186 -8.61 15.93 18.42
N ALA A 187 -9.91 15.93 18.70
CA ALA A 187 -10.46 16.80 19.75
C ALA A 187 -9.66 16.54 21.02
N ARG A 188 -9.20 17.60 21.70
CA ARG A 188 -8.60 17.44 23.01
C ARG A 188 -9.64 16.80 23.94
N PRO A 189 -9.23 15.96 24.90
CA PRO A 189 -10.10 15.60 26.00
C PRO A 189 -10.68 16.87 26.60
N GLU A 190 -11.98 16.88 26.89
CA GLU A 190 -12.58 17.96 27.66
C GLU A 190 -11.83 18.04 28.99
N GLU A 191 -11.14 19.15 29.24
CA GLU A 191 -10.60 19.44 30.57
C GLU A 191 -11.83 19.66 31.46
N THR A 192 -12.12 18.69 32.33
CA THR A 192 -13.09 18.88 33.40
C THR A 192 -12.56 19.98 34.32
N LEU A 193 -13.10 21.19 34.17
CA LEU A 193 -12.88 22.32 35.09
C LEU A 193 -13.62 22.10 36.42
#